data_AF-A0AA39K141-F1
#
_entry.id   AF-A0AA39K141-F1
#
_cell.length_a   1.000
_cell.length_b   1.000
_cell.length_c   1.000
_cell.angle_alpha   90.00
_cell.angle_beta   90.00
_cell.angle_gamma   90.00
#
_symmetry.space_group_name_H-M   'P 1'
#
loop_
_entity.id
_entity.type
_entity.pdbx_description
1 polymer ?
#
loop_
_entity_poly.entity_id
_entity_poly.type
_entity_poly.pdbx_seq_one_letter_code
_entity_poly.pdbx_strand_id
1 'polypeptide(L)'
;MSTAAAGLNAVKRFRLHEIKGLQHHLKRYGPLPEKADANPKALQLPNPFLPRFNPTSGRWAPPKYSLRRQAELVNWRRPPRLYISYLQVPIAGSGDTRSSGKEPKAEFGGEEESSGERVWLSQVEWVGKVNERRVKGADSVHACTREKKRMFKGHKWERVKRRRYGPRIKRYKIHKNRRPNPLDTPQANKKAKLPF
;
A
#
# COMPACT_ATOMS: atom_id res chain seq x y z
N MET A 1 13.77 27.28 10.92
CA MET A 1 14.86 26.43 11.44
C MET A 1 15.16 25.34 10.43
N SER A 2 16.43 25.19 10.03
CA SER A 2 16.87 24.37 8.88
C SER A 2 16.43 22.90 8.99
N THR A 3 15.48 22.49 8.14
CA THR A 3 14.93 21.13 8.07
C THR A 3 15.98 20.09 7.68
N ALA A 4 16.99 20.50 6.90
CA ALA A 4 18.06 19.63 6.45
C ALA A 4 18.98 19.17 7.60
N ALA A 5 19.39 20.09 8.48
CA ALA A 5 20.24 19.76 9.63
C ALA A 5 19.51 18.82 10.63
N ALA A 6 18.21 19.07 10.85
CA ALA A 6 17.37 18.20 11.66
C ALA A 6 17.25 16.78 11.06
N GLY A 7 17.09 16.69 9.73
CA GLY A 7 17.08 15.42 9.00
C GLY A 7 18.38 14.64 9.18
N LEU A 8 19.54 15.28 8.99
CA LEU A 8 20.85 14.63 9.18
C LEU A 8 21.03 14.09 10.59
N ASN A 9 20.67 14.87 11.62
CA ASN A 9 20.72 14.44 13.01
C ASN A 9 19.79 13.25 13.28
N ALA A 10 18.61 13.21 12.66
CA ALA A 10 17.69 12.08 12.77
C ALA A 10 18.28 10.80 12.17
N VAL A 11 18.93 10.90 10.99
CA VAL A 11 19.62 9.74 10.40
C VAL A 11 20.82 9.31 11.26
N LYS A 12 21.62 10.27 11.80
CA LYS A 12 22.73 9.99 12.74
C LYS A 12 22.26 9.16 13.93
N ARG A 13 21.18 9.61 14.56
CA ARG A 13 20.54 8.90 15.69
C ARG A 13 20.05 7.50 15.29
N PHE A 14 19.38 7.39 14.14
CA PHE A 14 18.87 6.11 13.63
C PHE A 14 20.00 5.09 13.41
N ARG A 15 21.07 5.47 12.72
CA ARG A 15 22.17 4.53 12.42
C ARG A 15 22.91 4.09 13.68
N LEU A 16 23.21 5.02 14.59
CA LEU A 16 23.85 4.67 15.86
C LEU A 16 22.96 3.73 16.70
N HIS A 17 21.65 3.94 16.68
CA HIS A 17 20.69 3.06 17.34
C HIS A 17 20.68 1.64 16.75
N GLU A 18 20.74 1.51 15.41
CA GLU A 18 20.78 0.19 14.77
C GLU A 18 22.10 -0.54 15.01
N ILE A 19 23.24 0.17 15.03
CA ILE A 19 24.55 -0.42 15.33
C ILE A 19 24.58 -0.96 16.78
N LYS A 20 24.08 -0.19 17.76
CA LYS A 20 23.95 -0.64 19.15
C LYS A 20 23.02 -1.86 19.27
N GLY A 21 21.99 -1.93 18.43
CA GLY A 21 21.02 -3.03 18.41
C GLY A 21 21.55 -4.35 17.84
N LEU A 22 22.72 -4.35 17.16
CA LEU A 22 23.25 -5.52 16.46
C LEU A 22 23.55 -6.70 17.40
N GLN A 23 24.16 -6.44 18.56
CA GLN A 23 24.51 -7.52 19.50
C GLN A 23 23.27 -8.25 20.03
N HIS A 24 22.24 -7.50 20.43
CA HIS A 24 20.97 -8.08 20.86
C HIS A 24 20.28 -8.82 19.71
N HIS A 25 20.40 -8.29 18.50
CA HIS A 25 19.88 -8.93 17.31
C HIS A 25 20.51 -10.31 17.07
N LEU A 26 21.84 -10.41 17.09
CA LEU A 26 22.55 -11.68 16.90
C LEU A 26 22.17 -12.73 17.95
N LYS A 27 22.00 -12.32 19.21
CA LYS A 27 21.55 -13.22 20.28
C LYS A 27 20.16 -13.80 20.03
N ARG A 28 19.23 -13.01 19.48
CA ARG A 28 17.82 -13.43 19.32
C ARG A 28 17.56 -14.21 18.04
N TYR A 29 18.21 -13.85 16.93
CA TYR A 29 17.89 -14.43 15.62
C TYR A 29 19.04 -15.20 14.97
N GLY A 30 20.21 -15.24 15.62
CA GLY A 30 21.40 -15.89 15.10
C GLY A 30 22.25 -14.99 14.19
N PRO A 31 23.35 -15.55 13.65
CA PRO A 31 24.27 -14.84 12.77
C PRO A 31 23.59 -14.38 11.47
N LEU A 32 24.06 -13.26 10.93
CA LEU A 32 23.58 -12.76 9.64
C LEU A 32 24.11 -13.65 8.51
N PRO A 33 23.32 -13.90 7.46
CA PRO A 33 23.81 -14.62 6.30
C PRO A 33 24.89 -13.78 5.60
N GLU A 34 26.08 -14.36 5.45
CA GLU A 34 27.16 -13.75 4.67
C GLU A 34 26.72 -13.64 3.21
N LYS A 35 26.74 -12.42 2.66
CA LYS A 35 26.54 -12.21 1.23
C LYS A 35 27.89 -12.44 0.54
N ALA A 36 27.91 -13.32 -0.46
CA ALA A 36 29.11 -13.63 -1.24
C ALA A 36 29.71 -12.40 -1.96
N ASP A 37 28.87 -11.39 -2.26
CA ASP A 37 29.29 -10.16 -2.95
C ASP A 37 29.43 -8.94 -2.02
N ALA A 38 29.44 -9.14 -0.69
CA ALA A 38 29.54 -8.01 0.25
C ALA A 38 30.93 -7.39 0.22
N ASN A 39 30.98 -6.05 0.23
CA ASN A 39 32.24 -5.35 0.43
C ASN A 39 32.79 -5.70 1.83
N PRO A 40 34.01 -6.24 1.97
CA PRO A 40 34.55 -6.68 3.26
C PRO A 40 34.76 -5.51 4.25
N LYS A 41 34.77 -4.27 3.75
CA LYS A 41 34.89 -3.04 4.56
C LYS A 41 33.54 -2.48 5.03
N ALA A 42 32.42 -3.00 4.53
CA ALA A 42 31.10 -2.51 4.89
C ALA A 42 30.54 -3.24 6.12
N LEU A 43 29.98 -2.46 7.06
CA LEU A 43 29.28 -3.01 8.22
C LEU A 43 27.96 -3.63 7.77
N GLN A 44 27.84 -4.94 7.90
CA GLN A 44 26.59 -5.65 7.64
C GLN A 44 25.63 -5.45 8.82
N LEU A 45 24.50 -4.81 8.55
CA LEU A 45 23.44 -4.60 9.53
C LEU A 45 22.14 -5.27 9.09
N PRO A 46 21.35 -5.82 10.02
CA PRO A 46 20.03 -6.32 9.70
C PRO A 46 19.09 -5.20 9.27
N ASN A 47 18.35 -5.39 8.18
CA ASN A 47 17.34 -4.42 7.77
C ASN A 47 16.20 -4.32 8.80
N PRO A 48 15.94 -3.14 9.41
CA PRO A 48 14.91 -2.99 10.45
C PRO A 48 13.49 -2.86 9.89
N PHE A 49 13.35 -2.70 8.58
CA PHE A 49 12.05 -2.53 7.89
C PHE A 49 11.45 -3.85 7.42
N LEU A 50 12.21 -4.93 7.46
CA LEU A 50 11.74 -6.25 7.05
C LEU A 50 11.26 -7.06 8.25
N PRO A 51 10.16 -7.83 8.11
CA PRO A 51 9.79 -8.83 9.08
C PRO A 51 10.84 -9.93 9.13
N ARG A 52 10.99 -10.58 10.28
CA ARG A 52 12.08 -11.53 10.51
C ARG A 52 11.58 -12.81 11.16
N PHE A 53 12.08 -13.93 10.69
CA PHE A 53 11.78 -15.21 11.28
C PHE A 53 12.63 -15.43 12.53
N ASN A 54 12.01 -15.78 13.65
CA ASN A 54 12.72 -16.21 14.85
C ASN A 54 12.87 -17.74 14.82
N PRO A 55 14.10 -18.29 14.71
CA PRO A 55 14.30 -19.75 14.65
C PRO A 55 13.88 -20.47 15.94
N THR A 56 13.96 -19.80 17.09
CA THR A 56 13.62 -20.41 18.39
C THR A 56 12.12 -20.55 18.59
N SER A 57 11.34 -19.52 18.20
CA SER A 57 9.88 -19.51 18.40
C SER A 57 9.08 -19.98 17.19
N GLY A 58 9.72 -20.12 16.03
CA GLY A 58 9.06 -20.46 14.75
C GLY A 58 8.08 -19.40 14.24
N ARG A 59 8.09 -18.19 14.81
CA ARG A 59 7.16 -17.11 14.45
C ARG A 59 7.87 -15.98 13.71
N TRP A 60 7.14 -15.33 12.82
CA TRP A 60 7.60 -14.10 12.17
C TRP A 60 7.37 -12.91 13.10
N ALA A 61 8.46 -12.24 13.47
CA ALA A 61 8.40 -10.95 14.12
C ALA A 61 8.03 -9.87 13.07
N PRO A 62 7.15 -8.92 13.42
CA PRO A 62 6.87 -7.78 12.57
C PRO A 62 8.14 -6.92 12.40
N PRO A 63 8.17 -6.04 11.38
CA PRO A 63 9.29 -5.11 11.22
C PRO A 63 9.42 -4.19 12.44
N LYS A 64 10.66 -3.80 12.76
CA LYS A 64 10.97 -2.95 13.92
C LYS A 64 10.29 -1.58 13.82
N TYR A 65 10.19 -1.06 12.59
CA TYR A 65 9.47 0.17 12.29
C TYR A 65 8.23 -0.14 11.45
N SER A 66 7.08 0.33 11.91
CA SER A 66 5.82 0.31 11.16
C SER A 66 5.92 1.09 9.85
N LEU A 67 5.15 0.73 8.82
CA LEU A 67 5.12 1.41 7.51
C LEU A 67 4.93 2.94 7.60
N ARG A 68 4.13 3.42 8.56
CA ARG A 68 3.97 4.87 8.79
C ARG A 68 5.29 5.56 9.18
N ARG A 69 6.00 5.00 10.18
CA ARG A 69 7.32 5.51 10.60
C ARG A 69 8.35 5.39 9.48
N GLN A 70 8.25 4.36 8.64
CA GLN A 70 9.09 4.26 7.44
C GLN A 70 8.84 5.43 6.49
N ALA A 71 7.58 5.76 6.23
CA ALA A 71 7.21 6.92 5.42
C ALA A 71 7.68 8.24 6.05
N GLU A 72 7.60 8.38 7.37
CA GLU A 72 8.13 9.56 8.09
C GLU A 72 9.65 9.69 7.91
N LEU A 73 10.42 8.61 8.07
CA LEU A 73 11.87 8.60 7.84
C LEU A 73 12.24 8.91 6.38
N VAL A 74 11.46 8.40 5.42
CA VAL A 74 11.63 8.69 3.98
C VAL A 74 11.30 10.15 3.68
N ASN A 75 10.23 10.69 4.28
CA ASN A 75 9.80 12.07 4.09
C ASN A 75 10.80 13.06 4.68
N TRP A 76 11.36 12.79 5.86
CA TRP A 76 12.42 13.61 6.47
C TRP A 76 13.68 13.69 5.60
N ARG A 77 13.86 12.75 4.67
CA ARG A 77 15.00 12.68 3.77
C ARG A 77 14.78 13.39 2.44
N ARG A 78 13.57 13.88 2.15
CA ARG A 78 13.14 14.35 0.82
C ARG A 78 13.24 15.88 0.56
N PRO A 79 14.38 16.56 0.83
CA PRO A 79 14.85 17.67 0.00
C PRO A 79 16.05 17.24 -0.89
N PRO A 80 16.42 17.99 -1.95
CA PRO A 80 16.83 17.40 -3.22
C PRO A 80 18.25 16.80 -3.18
N ARG A 81 18.41 15.65 -3.86
CA ARG A 81 19.68 15.07 -4.30
C ARG A 81 20.64 14.47 -3.27
N LEU A 82 20.21 14.07 -2.07
CA LEU A 82 20.98 13.10 -1.28
C LEU A 82 20.44 11.68 -1.49
N TYR A 83 20.79 11.14 -2.67
CA TYR A 83 20.65 9.73 -3.05
C TYR A 83 21.59 8.86 -2.20
N ILE A 84 21.27 8.70 -0.93
CA ILE A 84 21.64 7.52 -0.17
C ILE A 84 20.89 6.30 -0.78
N SER A 85 21.66 5.43 -1.42
CA SER A 85 21.31 4.08 -1.90
C SER A 85 20.85 3.10 -0.80
N TYR A 86 20.67 3.55 0.46
CA TYR A 86 20.53 2.70 1.65
C TYR A 86 19.10 2.45 2.15
N LEU A 87 18.07 2.56 1.31
CA LEU A 87 16.71 2.17 1.68
C LEU A 87 16.02 1.50 0.49
N GLN A 88 16.35 0.22 0.25
CA GLN A 88 15.44 -0.68 -0.47
C GLN A 88 14.21 -0.94 0.42
N VAL A 89 13.36 0.07 0.53
CA VAL A 89 11.99 -0.08 0.97
C VAL A 89 11.18 -0.11 -0.33
N PRO A 90 10.61 -1.26 -0.73
CA PRO A 90 9.73 -1.31 -1.87
C PRO A 90 8.42 -0.63 -1.45
N ILE A 91 8.35 0.67 -1.62
CA ILE A 91 7.07 1.35 -1.73
C ILE A 91 6.55 0.95 -3.11
N ALA A 92 5.57 0.04 -3.13
CA ALA A 92 4.90 -0.40 -4.36
C ALA A 92 4.46 0.83 -5.17
N GLY A 93 5.06 1.00 -6.37
CA GLY A 93 4.71 2.07 -7.31
C GLY A 93 5.80 3.11 -7.58
N SER A 94 7.02 2.69 -7.93
CA SER A 94 8.02 3.59 -8.53
C SER A 94 8.94 2.74 -9.41
N GLY A 95 8.89 3.01 -10.72
CA GLY A 95 9.54 2.22 -11.76
C GLY A 95 11.06 2.12 -11.65
N ASP A 96 11.55 1.15 -12.41
CA ASP A 96 12.95 0.88 -12.71
C ASP A 96 13.80 2.14 -12.81
N THR A 97 14.85 2.20 -11.99
CA THR A 97 16.11 2.80 -12.42
C THR A 97 17.27 1.96 -11.88
N ARG A 98 17.85 1.16 -12.78
CA ARG A 98 19.25 0.77 -12.70
C ARG A 98 20.08 2.05 -12.62
N SER A 99 20.82 2.25 -11.53
CA SER A 99 21.94 3.20 -11.52
C SER A 99 23.16 2.56 -10.87
N SER A 100 23.99 1.98 -11.72
CA SER A 100 25.42 1.84 -11.51
C SER A 100 26.03 3.23 -11.32
N GLY A 101 26.19 3.66 -10.06
CA GLY A 101 26.85 4.92 -9.69
C GLY A 101 28.19 4.63 -9.04
N LYS A 102 29.27 5.02 -9.72
CA LYS A 102 30.67 5.00 -9.26
C LYS A 102 30.82 5.54 -7.83
N GLU A 103 31.53 4.78 -6.98
CA GLU A 103 32.01 5.26 -5.68
C GLU A 103 33.14 6.29 -5.88
N PRO A 104 33.13 7.45 -5.20
CA PRO A 104 34.31 8.28 -5.09
C PRO A 104 35.26 7.70 -4.03
N LYS A 105 36.46 7.30 -4.45
CA LYS A 105 37.60 7.08 -3.54
C LYS A 105 38.02 8.42 -2.95
N ALA A 106 37.61 8.70 -1.72
CA ALA A 106 38.19 9.76 -0.92
C ALA A 106 39.17 9.14 0.08
N GLU A 107 40.45 9.25 -0.22
CA GLU A 107 41.51 9.09 0.77
C GLU A 107 41.52 10.37 1.62
N PHE A 108 41.19 10.28 2.90
CA PHE A 108 41.37 11.39 3.84
C PHE A 108 42.15 10.89 5.05
N GLY A 109 43.30 11.54 5.25
CA GLY A 109 44.27 11.28 6.31
C GLY A 109 43.74 11.55 7.70
N GLY A 110 44.50 11.06 8.67
CA GLY A 110 44.08 10.93 10.05
C GLY A 110 43.90 12.25 10.80
N GLU A 111 42.94 12.21 11.71
CA GLU A 111 42.92 12.90 13.00
C GLU A 111 41.95 12.10 13.89
N GLU A 112 42.25 12.00 15.19
CA GLU A 112 41.51 11.21 16.18
C GLU A 112 40.11 11.80 16.45
N GLU A 113 39.20 11.65 15.49
CA GLU A 113 37.79 11.95 15.72
C GLU A 113 37.13 10.81 16.50
N SER A 114 36.37 11.22 17.52
CA SER A 114 35.68 10.36 18.47
C SER A 114 35.17 9.05 17.84
N SER A 115 35.45 7.92 18.48
CA SER A 115 35.16 6.56 17.96
C SER A 115 33.73 6.37 17.41
N GLY A 116 32.76 7.17 17.87
CA GLY A 116 31.38 7.18 17.37
C GLY A 116 31.19 7.82 15.98
N GLU A 117 32.00 8.80 15.58
CA GLU A 117 31.86 9.48 14.28
C GLU A 117 32.43 8.66 13.14
N ARG A 118 33.56 7.98 13.38
CA ARG A 118 34.15 7.02 12.43
C ARG A 118 33.19 5.86 12.11
N VAL A 119 32.47 5.37 13.13
CA VAL A 119 31.45 4.32 12.99
C VAL A 119 30.24 4.82 12.20
N TRP A 120 29.85 6.10 12.35
CA TRP A 120 28.78 6.70 11.57
C TRP A 120 29.14 6.85 10.08
N LEU A 121 30.40 7.14 9.74
CA LEU A 121 30.84 7.30 8.35
C LEU A 121 31.10 5.98 7.62
N SER A 122 31.27 4.88 8.36
CA SER A 122 31.51 3.55 7.80
C SER A 122 30.41 3.15 6.81
N GLN A 123 30.73 2.51 5.68
CA GLN A 123 29.72 2.02 4.73
C GLN A 123 28.84 0.96 5.42
N VAL A 124 27.51 1.05 5.27
CA VAL A 124 26.58 0.06 5.86
C VAL A 124 25.82 -0.64 4.75
N GLU A 125 25.85 -1.96 4.79
CA GLU A 125 25.05 -2.80 3.91
C GLU A 125 23.91 -3.42 4.71
N TRP A 126 22.67 -3.17 4.26
CA TRP A 126 21.52 -3.79 4.88
C TRP A 126 21.34 -5.22 4.36
N VAL A 127 21.29 -6.17 5.31
CA VAL A 127 21.07 -7.59 5.06
C VAL A 127 19.59 -7.92 5.26
N GLY A 128 19.01 -8.57 4.25
CA GLY A 128 17.63 -9.04 4.26
C GLY A 128 17.10 -9.23 2.85
N LYS A 129 16.21 -10.21 2.65
CA LYS A 129 15.50 -10.43 1.38
C LYS A 129 14.09 -9.87 1.51
N VAL A 130 13.68 -9.03 0.56
CA VAL A 130 12.29 -8.62 0.44
C VAL A 130 11.51 -9.82 -0.10
N ASN A 131 10.57 -10.34 0.69
CA ASN A 131 9.61 -11.31 0.19
C ASN A 131 8.47 -10.56 -0.49
N GLU A 132 8.61 -10.31 -1.79
CA GLU A 132 7.54 -9.75 -2.60
C GLU A 132 6.39 -10.77 -2.68
N ARG A 133 5.31 -10.50 -1.94
CA ARG A 133 4.08 -11.26 -2.12
C ARG A 133 3.50 -10.87 -3.47
N ARG A 134 3.65 -11.73 -4.48
CA ARG A 134 2.93 -11.62 -5.75
C ARG A 134 1.44 -11.86 -5.50
N VAL A 135 0.72 -10.81 -5.15
CA VAL A 135 -0.74 -10.84 -5.08
C VAL A 135 -1.26 -10.67 -6.49
N LYS A 136 -2.05 -11.65 -6.97
CA LYS A 136 -2.70 -11.56 -8.29
C LYS A 136 -3.47 -10.23 -8.37
N GLY A 137 -3.08 -9.35 -9.31
CA GLY A 137 -3.69 -8.04 -9.51
C GLY A 137 -3.05 -6.86 -8.77
N ALA A 138 -1.92 -7.02 -8.06
CA ALA A 138 -1.23 -5.92 -7.38
C ALA A 138 -0.52 -4.94 -8.33
N ASP A 139 0.03 -5.42 -9.45
CA ASP A 139 0.69 -4.57 -10.46
C ASP A 139 -0.32 -3.71 -11.23
N SER A 140 -1.59 -4.09 -11.17
CA SER A 140 -2.70 -3.29 -11.69
C SER A 140 -3.17 -2.34 -10.60
N VAL A 141 -2.54 -1.16 -10.53
CA VAL A 141 -3.01 0.00 -9.72
C VAL A 141 -4.48 0.34 -10.01
N HIS A 142 -5.03 -0.17 -11.12
CA HIS A 142 -6.43 -0.04 -11.52
C HIS A 142 -7.31 -1.28 -11.28
N ALA A 143 -6.80 -2.44 -10.84
CA ALA A 143 -7.63 -3.67 -10.77
C ALA A 143 -8.76 -3.61 -9.75
N CYS A 144 -8.61 -2.86 -8.65
CA CYS A 144 -9.67 -2.78 -7.64
C CYS A 144 -10.88 -1.93 -8.09
N THR A 145 -10.69 -1.01 -9.04
CA THR A 145 -11.72 -0.08 -9.53
C THR A 145 -12.10 -0.26 -11.01
N ARG A 146 -11.28 -0.93 -11.84
CA ARG A 146 -11.50 -1.03 -13.30
C ARG A 146 -12.51 -2.09 -13.71
N GLU A 147 -12.65 -3.19 -12.95
CA GLU A 147 -13.57 -4.29 -13.29
C GLU A 147 -14.84 -4.31 -12.43
N LYS A 148 -14.87 -3.54 -11.34
CA LYS A 148 -16.06 -3.42 -10.52
C LYS A 148 -17.00 -2.37 -11.11
N LYS A 149 -17.82 -2.80 -12.05
CA LYS A 149 -19.24 -2.39 -12.07
C LYS A 149 -19.88 -2.86 -10.77
N ARG A 150 -19.49 -2.30 -9.63
CA ARG A 150 -20.20 -2.51 -8.36
C ARG A 150 -21.48 -1.71 -8.52
N MET A 151 -22.47 -2.33 -9.18
CA MET A 151 -23.74 -1.68 -9.46
C MET A 151 -24.29 -1.19 -8.13
N PHE A 152 -24.39 0.14 -8.02
CA PHE A 152 -24.99 0.79 -6.88
C PHE A 152 -26.34 0.11 -6.64
N LYS A 153 -26.46 -0.57 -5.49
CA LYS A 153 -27.61 -1.43 -5.19
C LYS A 153 -28.93 -0.64 -5.08
N GLY A 154 -28.83 0.69 -5.03
CA GLY A 154 -29.94 1.59 -4.79
C GLY A 154 -30.28 1.70 -3.32
N HIS A 155 -30.87 2.82 -2.95
CA HIS A 155 -31.39 3.04 -1.61
C HIS A 155 -32.52 2.03 -1.29
N LYS A 156 -32.78 1.77 0.00
CA LYS A 156 -33.82 0.80 0.42
C LYS A 156 -35.19 1.12 -0.20
N TRP A 157 -35.54 2.40 -0.35
CA TRP A 157 -36.82 2.82 -0.92
C TRP A 157 -36.92 2.51 -2.42
N GLU A 158 -35.84 2.69 -3.20
CA GLU A 158 -35.79 2.35 -4.64
C GLU A 158 -36.00 0.85 -4.86
N ARG A 159 -35.33 0.03 -4.04
CA ARG A 159 -35.44 -1.44 -4.10
C ARG A 159 -36.83 -1.95 -3.75
N VAL A 160 -37.50 -1.30 -2.80
CA VAL A 160 -38.83 -1.71 -2.32
C VAL A 160 -39.96 -1.05 -3.13
N LYS A 161 -39.69 0.01 -3.91
CA LYS A 161 -40.69 0.75 -4.71
C LYS A 161 -41.56 -0.17 -5.58
N ARG A 162 -40.95 -1.14 -6.29
CA ARG A 162 -41.65 -2.09 -7.15
C ARG A 162 -42.60 -3.02 -6.36
N ARG A 163 -42.18 -3.48 -5.18
CA ARG A 163 -43.00 -4.33 -4.30
C ARG A 163 -44.13 -3.53 -3.64
N ARG A 164 -43.87 -2.29 -3.21
CA ARG A 164 -44.82 -1.45 -2.48
C ARG A 164 -45.93 -0.88 -3.37
N TYR A 165 -45.58 -0.37 -4.56
CA TYR A 165 -46.55 0.32 -5.43
C TYR A 165 -47.02 -0.51 -6.63
N GLY A 166 -46.33 -1.60 -6.97
CA GLY A 166 -46.67 -2.46 -8.11
C GLY A 166 -48.13 -2.98 -8.10
N PRO A 167 -48.60 -3.59 -7.00
CA PRO A 167 -49.99 -4.06 -6.91
C PRO A 167 -51.04 -2.95 -7.01
N ARG A 168 -50.73 -1.76 -6.47
CA ARG A 168 -51.63 -0.58 -6.54
C ARG A 168 -51.74 -0.07 -7.99
N ILE A 169 -50.61 0.02 -8.70
CA ILE A 169 -50.58 0.43 -10.11
C ILE A 169 -51.33 -0.57 -10.99
N LYS A 170 -51.14 -1.89 -10.77
CA LYS A 170 -51.87 -2.93 -11.51
C LYS A 170 -53.38 -2.82 -11.32
N ARG A 171 -53.85 -2.70 -10.07
CA ARG A 171 -55.28 -2.51 -9.76
C ARG A 171 -55.83 -1.24 -10.41
N TYR A 172 -55.12 -0.12 -10.30
CA TYR A 172 -55.53 1.13 -10.94
C TYR A 172 -55.66 1.02 -12.46
N LYS A 173 -54.68 0.39 -13.15
CA LYS A 173 -54.74 0.16 -14.60
C LYS A 173 -55.94 -0.69 -15.01
N ILE A 174 -56.24 -1.75 -14.24
CA ILE A 174 -57.44 -2.57 -14.47
C ILE A 174 -58.71 -1.74 -14.32
N HIS A 175 -58.83 -0.93 -13.28
CA HIS A 175 -60.00 -0.07 -13.06
C HIS A 175 -60.13 1.01 -14.14
N LYS A 176 -59.04 1.65 -14.55
CA LYS A 176 -59.05 2.66 -15.61
C LYS A 176 -59.57 2.09 -16.93
N ASN A 177 -59.16 0.87 -17.28
CA ASN A 177 -59.58 0.20 -18.52
C ASN A 177 -61.02 -0.35 -18.47
N ARG A 178 -61.63 -0.43 -17.28
CA ARG A 178 -63.02 -0.89 -17.10
C ARG A 178 -64.03 0.24 -17.05
N ARG A 179 -63.59 1.50 -16.93
CA ARG A 179 -64.50 2.64 -16.93
C ARG A 179 -64.85 2.97 -18.38
N PRO A 180 -66.14 3.01 -18.76
CA PRO A 180 -66.51 3.56 -20.05
C PRO A 180 -66.01 5.00 -20.11
N ASN A 181 -65.33 5.37 -21.19
CA ASN A 181 -64.96 6.74 -21.43
C ASN A 181 -66.25 7.51 -21.72
N PRO A 182 -66.60 8.56 -20.95
CA PRO A 182 -67.85 9.29 -21.15
C PRO A 182 -67.95 9.99 -22.51
N LEU A 183 -66.82 10.15 -23.21
CA LEU A 183 -66.75 10.72 -24.56
C LEU A 183 -66.77 9.65 -25.67
N ASP A 184 -66.66 8.36 -25.32
CA ASP A 184 -66.76 7.29 -26.32
C ASP A 184 -68.24 7.07 -26.66
N THR A 185 -68.54 6.98 -27.96
CA THR A 185 -69.89 6.60 -28.40
C THR A 185 -70.17 5.14 -28.03
N PRO A 186 -71.41 4.79 -27.66
CA PRO A 186 -71.77 3.41 -27.36
C PRO A 186 -71.48 2.53 -28.58
N GLN A 187 -70.58 1.56 -28.44
CA GLN A 187 -70.27 0.63 -29.50
C GLN A 187 -71.48 -0.28 -29.75
N ALA A 188 -72.13 -0.13 -30.90
CA ALA A 188 -73.22 -0.98 -31.31
C ALA A 188 -72.72 -2.43 -31.39
N ASN A 189 -73.27 -3.31 -30.55
CA ASN A 189 -73.04 -4.74 -30.64
C ASN A 189 -73.60 -5.25 -31.97
N LYS A 190 -72.74 -5.42 -32.99
CA LYS A 190 -73.08 -5.89 -34.35
C LYS A 190 -73.76 -7.28 -34.41
N LYS A 191 -74.02 -7.90 -33.25
CA LYS A 191 -74.62 -9.23 -33.07
C LYS A 191 -76.04 -9.21 -32.47
N ALA A 192 -76.56 -8.05 -32.06
CA ALA A 192 -77.95 -7.95 -31.63
C ALA A 192 -78.85 -7.88 -32.88
N LYS A 193 -79.19 -9.04 -33.44
CA LYS A 193 -80.29 -9.11 -34.42
C LYS A 193 -81.60 -8.93 -33.64
N LEU A 194 -82.37 -7.91 -34.00
CA LEU A 194 -83.74 -7.77 -33.54
C LEU A 194 -84.51 -9.02 -33.99
N PRO A 195 -85.24 -9.71 -33.11
CA PRO A 195 -86.16 -10.74 -33.54
C PRO A 195 -87.26 -10.05 -34.35
N PHE A 196 -87.41 -10.47 -35.62
CA PHE A 196 -88.62 -10.19 -36.39
C PHE A 196 -89.77 -10.99 -35.80
#